data_AF-A0A382X403-F1
#
_entry.id   AF-A0A382X403-F1
#
_cell.length_a   1.000
_cell.length_b   1.000
_cell.length_c   1.000
_cell.angle_alpha   90.00
_cell.angle_beta   90.00
_cell.angle_gamma   90.00
#
_symmetry.space_group_name_H-M   'P 1'
#
loop_
_entity.id
_entity.type
_entity.pdbx_description
1 polymer ?
#
loop_
_entity_poly.entity_id
_entity_poly.type
_entity_poly.pdbx_seq_one_letter_code
_entity_poly.pdbx_strand_id
1 'polypeptide(L)'
;KVVLQTIPVDPRDLLRGEYVALRYEISEVTVENIRCYRLCLGYDLEDTSNRPRSRKEFLSSIQGENIYILLTKQPYRPETQTIPPDSSWYVYDINDSYSFDNKPEGIESVIIKGRIDEVEEIFTEIDSLIRISVDYGIEQYFIEEGKGTVVENADDVKVETKIANNGKAFITDLIVDGMSLNQLVAD
;
A
#
# COMPACT_ATOMS: atom_id res chain seq x y z
N LYS A 1 3.25 -5.08 -15.66
CA LYS A 1 3.34 -3.71 -15.09
C LYS A 1 2.15 -3.56 -14.17
N VAL A 2 2.31 -2.90 -13.03
CA VAL A 2 1.28 -2.74 -12.00
C VAL A 2 1.09 -1.25 -11.80
N VAL A 3 -0.10 -0.73 -12.06
CA VAL A 3 -0.44 0.67 -11.78
C VAL A 3 -0.97 0.75 -10.37
N LEU A 4 -0.40 1.61 -9.54
CA LEU A 4 -0.83 1.85 -8.16
C LEU A 4 -1.51 3.22 -8.05
N GLN A 5 -2.64 3.26 -7.37
CA GLN A 5 -3.35 4.50 -7.08
C GLN A 5 -2.61 5.28 -5.99
N THR A 6 -2.41 6.58 -6.22
CA THR A 6 -1.93 7.47 -5.17
C THR A 6 -3.10 8.13 -4.46
N ILE A 7 -2.91 8.46 -3.19
CA ILE A 7 -3.76 9.44 -2.51
C ILE A 7 -3.25 10.85 -2.87
N PRO A 8 -4.11 11.86 -2.99
CA PRO A 8 -3.68 13.23 -3.25
C PRO A 8 -2.67 13.69 -2.18
N VAL A 9 -1.45 14.04 -2.60
CA VAL A 9 -0.40 14.58 -1.72
C VAL A 9 0.00 15.95 -2.23
N ASP A 10 -0.02 16.96 -1.36
CA ASP A 10 0.46 18.32 -1.65
C ASP A 10 1.96 18.24 -2.02
N PRO A 11 2.35 18.64 -3.25
CA PRO A 11 3.65 18.32 -3.84
C PRO A 11 4.85 19.14 -3.33
N ARG A 12 4.70 20.01 -2.32
CA ARG A 12 5.76 20.98 -1.97
C ARG A 12 6.72 20.55 -0.85
N ASP A 13 8.01 20.57 -1.19
CA ASP A 13 9.11 21.00 -0.32
C ASP A 13 10.05 21.97 -1.10
N LEU A 14 10.01 23.26 -0.75
CA LEU A 14 10.60 24.39 -1.49
C LEU A 14 12.14 24.44 -1.52
N LEU A 15 12.87 23.45 -0.98
CA LEU A 15 14.28 23.62 -0.64
C LEU A 15 15.27 22.57 -1.19
N ARG A 16 14.85 21.51 -1.91
CA ARG A 16 15.74 20.34 -2.16
C ARG A 16 15.70 19.67 -3.54
N GLY A 17 15.08 20.29 -4.54
CA GLY A 17 14.89 19.74 -5.90
C GLY A 17 13.43 19.41 -6.19
N GLU A 18 13.05 19.23 -7.46
CA GLU A 18 11.67 18.85 -7.82
C GLU A 18 11.50 17.34 -7.60
N TYR A 19 10.94 16.94 -6.46
CA TYR A 19 10.51 15.58 -6.23
C TYR A 19 9.04 15.58 -5.78
N VAL A 20 8.34 14.50 -6.08
CA VAL A 20 6.97 14.29 -5.61
C VAL A 20 6.99 13.23 -4.52
N ALA A 21 6.42 13.60 -3.37
CA ALA A 21 6.11 12.65 -2.31
C ALA A 21 4.86 11.87 -2.71
N LEU A 22 4.98 10.55 -2.77
CA LEU A 22 3.93 9.63 -3.17
C LEU A 22 3.44 8.89 -1.93
N ARG A 23 2.13 8.78 -1.81
CA ARG A 23 1.47 7.88 -0.87
C ARG A 23 0.45 7.05 -1.63
N TYR A 24 0.30 5.80 -1.24
CA TYR A 24 -0.52 4.84 -1.98
C TYR A 24 -1.78 4.49 -1.21
N GLU A 25 -2.88 4.21 -1.90
CA GLU A 25 -4.09 3.69 -1.24
C GLU A 25 -3.81 2.39 -0.48
N ILE A 26 -2.90 1.56 -1.01
CA ILE A 26 -2.48 0.31 -0.39
C ILE A 26 -1.49 0.50 0.78
N SER A 27 -1.04 1.73 1.08
CA SER A 27 -0.14 1.97 2.22
C SER A 27 -0.83 1.79 3.57
N GLU A 28 -2.16 1.93 3.62
CA GLU A 28 -2.92 1.74 4.85
C GLU A 28 -3.69 0.41 4.82
N VAL A 29 -3.26 -0.54 5.65
CA VAL A 29 -3.85 -1.88 5.72
C VAL A 29 -4.69 -2.02 6.99
N THR A 30 -6.00 -2.10 6.84
CA THR A 30 -6.92 -2.47 7.92
C THR A 30 -7.04 -3.99 8.04
N VAL A 31 -6.56 -4.57 9.13
CA VAL A 31 -6.43 -6.02 9.27
C VAL A 31 -7.79 -6.75 9.29
N GLU A 32 -8.83 -6.09 9.79
CA GLU A 32 -10.22 -6.59 9.85
C GLU A 32 -10.82 -6.85 8.47
N ASN A 33 -10.27 -6.21 7.44
CA ASN A 33 -10.78 -6.22 6.07
C ASN A 33 -10.04 -7.19 5.13
N ILE A 34 -9.02 -7.88 5.62
CA ILE A 34 -8.16 -8.75 4.80
C ILE A 34 -8.31 -10.22 5.23
N ARG A 35 -7.77 -11.11 4.42
CA ARG A 35 -8.02 -12.55 4.52
C ARG A 35 -7.47 -13.18 5.79
N CYS A 36 -6.29 -12.81 6.25
CA CYS A 36 -5.70 -13.39 7.47
C CYS A 36 -6.36 -12.93 8.78
N TYR A 37 -7.37 -12.05 8.76
CA TYR A 37 -7.99 -11.53 9.99
C TYR A 37 -8.26 -12.65 11.02
N ARG A 38 -8.04 -12.33 12.31
CA ARG A 38 -7.89 -13.22 13.47
C ARG A 38 -6.53 -13.93 13.59
N LEU A 39 -5.95 -14.42 12.50
CA LEU A 39 -4.69 -15.17 12.49
C LEU A 39 -3.73 -14.63 11.42
N CYS A 40 -3.11 -13.46 11.68
CA CYS A 40 -2.18 -12.80 10.76
C CYS A 40 -0.74 -12.89 11.26
N LEU A 41 0.22 -13.14 10.35
CA LEU A 41 1.66 -13.17 10.66
C LEU A 41 2.02 -14.14 11.81
N GLY A 42 1.20 -15.17 12.02
CA GLY A 42 1.34 -16.12 13.13
C GLY A 42 0.87 -15.60 14.50
N TYR A 43 0.16 -14.46 14.55
CA TYR A 43 -0.44 -13.90 15.77
C TYR A 43 -1.95 -14.15 15.80
N ASP A 44 -2.47 -14.47 16.97
CA ASP A 44 -3.90 -14.47 17.29
C ASP A 44 -4.33 -13.07 17.71
N LEU A 45 -5.03 -12.38 16.82
CA LEU A 45 -5.48 -11.01 17.01
C LEU A 45 -6.75 -10.89 17.86
N GLU A 46 -7.38 -12.01 18.22
CA GLU A 46 -8.47 -12.07 19.21
C GLU A 46 -7.95 -12.39 20.62
N ASP A 47 -6.72 -12.90 20.76
CA ASP A 47 -6.07 -13.11 22.06
C ASP A 47 -5.59 -11.77 22.66
N THR A 48 -6.34 -11.27 23.64
CA THR A 48 -6.04 -10.05 24.40
C THR A 48 -5.12 -10.29 25.61
N SER A 49 -4.65 -11.52 25.82
CA SER A 49 -3.74 -11.86 26.90
C SER A 49 -2.29 -11.42 26.61
N ASN A 50 -1.40 -11.66 27.58
CA ASN A 50 0.04 -11.42 27.43
C ASN A 50 0.80 -12.68 26.96
N ARG A 51 0.11 -13.67 26.36
CA ARG A 51 0.77 -14.86 25.83
C ARG A 51 1.60 -14.51 24.59
N PRO A 52 2.63 -15.30 24.27
CA PRO A 52 3.31 -15.18 22.99
C PRO A 52 2.32 -15.31 21.84
N ARG A 53 2.55 -14.55 20.77
CA ARG A 53 1.71 -14.48 19.57
C ARG A 53 0.30 -13.95 19.82
N SER A 54 0.11 -13.12 20.84
CA SER A 54 -1.17 -12.44 21.10
C SER A 54 -1.31 -11.11 20.35
N ARG A 55 -2.52 -10.54 20.33
CA ARG A 55 -2.82 -9.20 19.79
C ARG A 55 -1.90 -8.14 20.38
N LYS A 56 -1.66 -8.20 21.69
CA LYS A 56 -0.80 -7.22 22.38
C LYS A 56 0.65 -7.29 21.91
N GLU A 57 1.18 -8.50 21.71
CA GLU A 57 2.54 -8.65 21.19
C GLU A 57 2.61 -8.12 19.75
N PHE A 58 1.63 -8.45 18.89
CA PHE A 58 1.54 -7.96 17.52
C PHE A 58 1.69 -6.43 17.44
N LEU A 59 0.86 -5.70 18.20
CA LEU A 59 0.85 -4.23 18.22
C LEU A 59 2.18 -3.61 18.68
N SER A 60 2.98 -4.34 19.47
CA SER A 60 4.21 -3.80 20.06
C SER A 60 5.50 -4.26 19.38
N SER A 61 5.44 -5.25 18.48
CA SER A 61 6.65 -5.98 18.04
C SER A 61 6.92 -5.97 16.54
N ILE A 62 5.90 -5.77 15.69
CA ILE A 62 6.09 -5.93 14.25
C ILE A 62 6.55 -4.64 13.54
N GLN A 63 6.53 -3.50 14.24
CA GLN A 63 6.94 -2.24 13.65
C GLN A 63 8.39 -2.31 13.18
N GLY A 64 8.63 -1.90 11.94
CA GLY A 64 9.94 -1.92 11.30
C GLY A 64 10.33 -3.24 10.64
N GLU A 65 9.51 -4.29 10.77
CA GLU A 65 9.71 -5.56 10.07
C GLU A 65 9.34 -5.46 8.59
N ASN A 66 9.89 -6.38 7.79
CA ASN A 66 9.44 -6.52 6.41
C ASN A 66 8.06 -7.19 6.37
N ILE A 67 7.23 -6.77 5.42
CA ILE A 67 5.92 -7.36 5.16
C ILE A 67 5.77 -7.61 3.66
N TYR A 68 5.10 -8.70 3.33
CA TYR A 68 4.70 -9.02 1.96
C TYR A 68 3.18 -8.90 1.88
N ILE A 69 2.71 -8.25 0.84
CA ILE A 69 1.30 -7.93 0.66
C ILE A 69 0.85 -8.56 -0.65
N LEU A 70 -0.14 -9.44 -0.55
CA LEU A 70 -0.84 -9.99 -1.69
C LEU A 70 -1.90 -8.99 -2.13
N LEU A 71 -1.65 -8.35 -3.27
CA LEU A 71 -2.58 -7.47 -3.94
C LEU A 71 -3.41 -8.24 -4.96
N THR A 72 -4.66 -7.86 -5.12
CA THR A 72 -5.58 -8.48 -6.09
C THR A 72 -6.50 -7.45 -6.74
N LYS A 73 -7.17 -7.82 -7.84
CA LYS A 73 -8.16 -6.97 -8.52
C LYS A 73 -9.54 -6.91 -7.83
N GLN A 74 -9.74 -7.64 -6.74
CA GLN A 74 -11.00 -7.66 -5.99
C GLN A 74 -10.73 -7.75 -4.48
N PRO A 75 -11.41 -6.98 -3.63
CA PRO A 75 -11.21 -7.06 -2.18
C PRO A 75 -11.61 -8.45 -1.65
N TYR A 76 -11.03 -8.84 -0.50
CA TYR A 76 -11.38 -10.10 0.16
C TYR A 76 -12.85 -10.16 0.60
N ARG A 77 -13.41 -9.02 1.04
CA ARG A 77 -14.83 -8.87 1.40
C ARG A 77 -15.45 -7.72 0.59
N PRO A 78 -15.99 -7.98 -0.60
CA PRO A 78 -16.54 -6.94 -1.47
C PRO A 78 -17.77 -6.22 -0.90
N GLU A 79 -18.46 -6.83 0.06
CA GLU A 79 -19.70 -6.29 0.63
C GLU A 79 -19.46 -5.20 1.70
N THR A 80 -18.25 -5.08 2.25
CA THR A 80 -17.97 -4.24 3.43
C THR A 80 -17.19 -2.96 3.12
N GLN A 81 -16.89 -2.67 1.86
CA GLN A 81 -16.15 -1.46 1.47
C GLN A 81 -16.81 -0.74 0.29
N THR A 82 -16.95 0.58 0.39
CA THR A 82 -17.21 1.43 -0.76
C THR A 82 -15.97 1.40 -1.63
N ILE A 83 -16.03 0.65 -2.73
CA ILE A 83 -14.95 0.57 -3.72
C ILE A 83 -14.86 1.94 -4.42
N PRO A 84 -13.75 2.69 -4.29
CA PRO A 84 -13.53 3.82 -5.16
C PRO A 84 -13.50 3.31 -6.61
N PRO A 85 -14.22 3.94 -7.56
CA PRO A 85 -14.33 3.45 -8.93
C PRO A 85 -12.98 3.23 -9.62
N ASP A 86 -11.95 3.96 -9.18
CA ASP A 86 -10.63 4.02 -9.80
C ASP A 86 -9.56 3.21 -9.04
N SER A 87 -9.91 2.56 -7.92
CA SER A 87 -8.98 1.74 -7.13
C SER A 87 -8.58 0.48 -7.92
N SER A 88 -7.31 0.44 -8.31
CA SER A 88 -6.78 -0.54 -9.24
C SER A 88 -6.32 -1.85 -8.58
N TRP A 89 -6.04 -1.84 -7.27
CA TRP A 89 -5.57 -3.00 -6.50
C TRP A 89 -6.04 -2.93 -5.05
N TYR A 90 -6.39 -4.09 -4.49
CA TYR A 90 -6.81 -4.25 -3.10
C TYR A 90 -5.81 -5.10 -2.35
N VAL A 91 -5.57 -4.74 -1.09
CA VAL A 91 -4.88 -5.62 -0.16
C VAL A 91 -5.79 -6.80 0.17
N TYR A 92 -5.35 -7.99 -0.23
CA TYR A 92 -6.12 -9.22 -0.04
C TYR A 92 -5.61 -9.99 1.18
N ASP A 93 -4.29 -10.10 1.33
CA ASP A 93 -3.66 -10.79 2.45
C ASP A 93 -2.25 -10.23 2.72
N ILE A 94 -1.71 -10.55 3.89
CA ILE A 94 -0.34 -10.18 4.30
C ILE A 94 0.43 -11.37 4.84
N ASN A 95 1.75 -11.37 4.67
CA ASN A 95 2.63 -12.40 5.21
C ASN A 95 4.02 -11.86 5.58
N ASP A 96 4.77 -12.60 6.39
CA ASP A 96 6.17 -12.32 6.75
C ASP A 96 7.17 -12.84 5.69
N SER A 97 6.67 -13.57 4.68
CA SER A 97 7.43 -14.14 3.58
C SER A 97 6.75 -13.94 2.23
N TYR A 98 7.49 -14.13 1.14
CA TYR A 98 6.98 -14.01 -0.23
C TYR A 98 6.01 -15.16 -0.62
N SER A 99 5.75 -16.12 0.26
CA SER A 99 4.94 -17.29 -0.05
C SER A 99 3.49 -17.09 0.40
N PHE A 100 2.55 -17.30 -0.52
CA PHE A 100 1.12 -17.29 -0.25
C PHE A 100 0.50 -18.55 -0.84
N ASP A 101 0.05 -19.46 0.02
CA ASP A 101 -0.59 -20.72 -0.39
C ASP A 101 -2.08 -20.54 -0.71
N ASN A 102 -2.61 -19.34 -0.47
CA ASN A 102 -4.02 -18.99 -0.50
C ASN A 102 -4.32 -17.90 -1.55
N LYS A 103 -3.52 -17.83 -2.61
CA LYS A 103 -3.79 -16.92 -3.72
C LYS A 103 -5.14 -17.26 -4.34
N PRO A 104 -6.04 -16.29 -4.55
CA PRO A 104 -7.34 -16.56 -5.14
C PRO A 104 -7.20 -17.05 -6.59
N GLU A 105 -7.94 -18.12 -6.93
CA GLU A 105 -7.99 -18.62 -8.30
C GLU A 105 -8.82 -17.71 -9.20
N GLY A 106 -8.36 -17.50 -10.44
CA GLY A 106 -9.07 -16.69 -11.43
C GLY A 106 -9.07 -15.18 -11.18
N ILE A 107 -8.46 -14.71 -10.08
CA ILE A 107 -8.28 -13.29 -9.77
C ILE A 107 -6.82 -12.93 -10.02
N GLU A 108 -6.58 -11.90 -10.83
CA GLU A 108 -5.24 -11.36 -11.03
C GLU A 108 -4.67 -10.90 -9.68
N SER A 109 -3.46 -11.36 -9.37
CA SER A 109 -2.79 -11.08 -8.11
C SER A 109 -1.30 -10.81 -8.29
N VAL A 110 -0.74 -9.99 -7.40
CA VAL A 110 0.69 -9.68 -7.36
C VAL A 110 1.13 -9.54 -5.91
N ILE A 111 2.40 -9.85 -5.62
CA ILE A 111 2.97 -9.70 -4.28
C ILE A 111 3.93 -8.53 -4.30
N ILE A 112 3.69 -7.55 -3.45
CA ILE A 112 4.59 -6.43 -3.21
C ILE A 112 5.23 -6.57 -1.83
N LYS A 113 6.52 -6.22 -1.73
CA LYS A 113 7.26 -6.17 -0.48
C LYS A 113 7.25 -4.73 0.03
N GLY A 114 6.97 -4.56 1.32
CA GLY A 114 7.13 -3.30 2.04
C GLY A 114 7.81 -3.49 3.39
N ARG A 115 7.82 -2.41 4.16
CA ARG A 115 8.27 -2.34 5.54
C ARG A 115 7.16 -1.71 6.37
N ILE A 116 6.88 -2.29 7.52
CA ILE A 116 5.89 -1.76 8.45
C ILE A 116 6.47 -0.49 9.06
N ASP A 117 5.85 0.66 8.77
CA ASP A 117 6.25 1.94 9.33
C ASP A 117 5.60 2.15 10.71
N GLU A 118 4.30 1.90 10.80
CA GLU A 118 3.50 2.08 12.01
C GLU A 118 2.42 0.99 12.14
N VAL A 119 2.05 0.69 13.38
CA VAL A 119 0.91 -0.17 13.71
C VAL A 119 0.09 0.53 14.78
N GLU A 120 -1.17 0.77 14.48
CA GLU A 120 -2.09 1.49 15.36
C GLU A 120 -3.33 0.64 15.64
N GLU A 121 -3.77 0.62 16.90
CA GLU A 121 -5.10 0.14 17.26
C GLU A 121 -6.03 1.34 17.40
N ILE A 122 -7.01 1.42 16.50
CA ILE A 122 -7.97 2.50 16.41
C ILE A 122 -9.26 2.06 17.10
N PHE A 123 -9.60 2.73 18.20
CA PHE A 123 -10.82 2.47 18.94
C PHE A 123 -11.99 3.26 18.35
N THR A 124 -13.09 2.57 18.10
CA THR A 124 -14.39 3.13 17.70
C THR A 124 -15.38 3.04 18.87
N GLU A 125 -16.60 3.54 18.69
CA GLU A 125 -17.63 3.45 19.73
C GLU A 125 -18.05 2.00 20.07
N ILE A 126 -17.88 1.07 19.13
CA ILE A 126 -18.39 -0.32 19.25
C ILE A 126 -17.31 -1.40 19.14
N ASP A 127 -16.15 -1.08 18.58
CA ASP A 127 -15.08 -2.06 18.30
C ASP A 127 -13.70 -1.37 18.19
N SER A 128 -12.62 -2.12 18.02
CA SER A 128 -11.32 -1.60 17.60
C SER A 128 -10.81 -2.26 16.32
N LEU A 129 -10.14 -1.49 15.48
CA LEU A 129 -9.52 -1.96 14.25
C LEU A 129 -8.01 -1.76 14.30
N ILE A 130 -7.26 -2.67 13.68
CA ILE A 130 -5.80 -2.57 13.59
C ILE A 130 -5.45 -2.04 12.21
N ARG A 131 -4.74 -0.91 12.19
CA ARG A 131 -4.17 -0.32 10.99
C ARG A 131 -2.67 -0.55 10.96
N ILE A 132 -2.17 -0.99 9.82
CA ILE A 132 -0.74 -1.10 9.53
C ILE A 132 -0.42 -0.13 8.41
N SER A 133 0.49 0.81 8.67
CA SER A 133 1.01 1.71 7.66
C SER A 133 2.29 1.11 7.07
N VAL A 134 2.39 1.09 5.74
CA VAL A 134 3.44 0.37 5.00
C VAL A 134 4.14 1.27 3.99
N ASP A 135 5.48 1.27 4.09
CA ASP A 135 6.38 1.86 3.11
C ASP A 135 6.88 0.81 2.12
N TYR A 136 6.83 1.13 0.84
CA TYR A 136 7.24 0.27 -0.27
C TYR A 136 8.63 0.61 -0.82
N GLY A 137 9.24 1.71 -0.36
CA GLY A 137 10.52 2.22 -0.88
C GLY A 137 10.38 2.91 -2.24
N ILE A 138 9.15 3.31 -2.59
CA ILE A 138 8.79 4.03 -3.82
C ILE A 138 7.95 5.29 -3.48
N GLU A 139 8.10 5.84 -2.30
CA GLU A 139 7.33 7.01 -1.81
C GLU A 139 7.89 8.34 -2.35
N GLN A 140 8.95 8.28 -3.17
CA GLN A 140 9.60 9.47 -3.73
C GLN A 140 9.89 9.25 -5.22
N TYR A 141 9.51 10.22 -6.03
CA TYR A 141 9.84 10.26 -7.46
C TYR A 141 10.50 11.59 -7.83
N PHE A 142 11.66 11.53 -8.47
CA PHE A 142 12.41 12.71 -8.89
C PHE A 142 11.92 13.20 -10.24
N ILE A 143 11.60 14.49 -10.33
CA ILE A 143 11.20 15.17 -11.56
C ILE A 143 12.34 16.09 -11.99
N GLU A 144 12.55 16.17 -13.29
CA GLU A 144 13.47 17.16 -13.87
C GLU A 144 13.00 18.59 -13.55
N GLU A 145 13.93 19.48 -13.27
CA GLU A 145 13.64 20.87 -12.91
C GLU A 145 12.76 21.57 -13.97
N GLY A 146 11.74 22.30 -13.51
CA GLY A 146 10.76 23.01 -14.33
C GLY A 146 9.57 22.16 -14.80
N LYS A 147 9.55 20.84 -14.53
CA LYS A 147 8.53 19.90 -15.03
C LYS A 147 7.54 19.44 -13.95
N GLY A 148 7.78 19.77 -12.67
CA GLY A 148 6.92 19.40 -11.54
C GLY A 148 5.50 19.94 -11.63
N THR A 149 5.31 21.12 -12.23
CA THR A 149 4.01 21.81 -12.38
C THR A 149 2.92 20.94 -12.99
N VAL A 150 3.28 20.01 -13.89
CA VAL A 150 2.33 19.09 -14.53
C VAL A 150 1.70 18.15 -13.51
N VAL A 151 2.47 17.69 -12.52
CA VAL A 151 1.96 16.84 -11.44
C VAL A 151 1.24 17.67 -10.38
N GLU A 152 1.69 18.90 -10.12
CA GLU A 152 1.07 19.76 -9.10
C GLU A 152 -0.39 20.13 -9.40
N ASN A 153 -0.73 20.29 -10.68
CA ASN A 153 -2.07 20.69 -11.11
C ASN A 153 -2.95 19.49 -11.50
N ALA A 154 -2.47 18.27 -11.29
CA ALA A 154 -3.17 17.06 -11.68
C ALA A 154 -4.35 16.76 -10.76
N ASP A 155 -5.44 16.29 -11.34
CA ASP A 155 -6.59 15.79 -10.60
C ASP A 155 -6.34 14.35 -10.12
N ASP A 156 -5.66 13.53 -10.93
CA ASP A 156 -5.33 12.14 -10.62
C ASP A 156 -3.86 11.83 -10.96
N VAL A 157 -3.16 11.26 -9.97
CA VAL A 157 -1.80 10.75 -10.14
C VAL A 157 -1.78 9.26 -9.79
N LYS A 158 -1.25 8.46 -10.71
CA LYS A 158 -1.01 7.02 -10.51
C LYS A 158 0.46 6.72 -10.77
N VAL A 159 0.94 5.64 -10.20
CA VAL A 159 2.33 5.20 -10.37
C VAL A 159 2.35 3.93 -11.18
N GLU A 160 3.01 3.96 -12.33
CA GLU A 160 3.33 2.73 -13.05
C GLU A 160 4.55 2.08 -12.39
N THR A 161 4.41 0.80 -12.03
CA THR A 161 5.46 0.06 -11.34
C THR A 161 5.82 -1.26 -12.02
N LYS A 162 7.07 -1.66 -11.83
CA LYS A 162 7.56 -3.02 -12.05
C LYS A 162 7.87 -3.68 -10.72
N ILE A 163 7.33 -4.87 -10.52
CA ILE A 163 7.56 -5.68 -9.31
C ILE A 163 8.52 -6.81 -9.66
N ALA A 164 9.62 -6.93 -8.91
CA ALA A 164 10.59 -8.00 -9.06
C ALA A 164 10.10 -9.32 -8.43
N ASN A 165 10.79 -10.43 -8.73
CA ASN A 165 10.42 -11.77 -8.24
C ASN A 165 10.50 -11.92 -6.71
N ASN A 166 11.09 -10.96 -6.00
CA ASN A 166 11.12 -10.90 -4.53
C ASN A 166 10.13 -9.88 -3.95
N GLY A 167 9.24 -9.32 -4.78
CA GLY A 167 8.23 -8.35 -4.39
C GLY A 167 8.71 -6.90 -4.33
N LYS A 168 10.01 -6.62 -4.49
CA LYS A 168 10.50 -5.24 -4.50
C LYS A 168 9.93 -4.48 -5.70
N ALA A 169 9.29 -3.35 -5.44
CA ALA A 169 8.75 -2.47 -6.46
C ALA A 169 9.76 -1.43 -6.94
N PHE A 170 9.59 -1.00 -8.19
CA PHE A 170 10.33 0.08 -8.82
C PHE A 170 9.36 0.93 -9.62
N ILE A 171 9.44 2.25 -9.48
CA ILE A 171 8.67 3.17 -10.33
C ILE A 171 9.25 3.12 -11.74
N THR A 172 8.37 2.99 -12.74
CA THR A 172 8.72 3.09 -14.15
C THR A 172 8.21 4.37 -14.80
N ASP A 173 7.10 4.91 -14.31
CA ASP A 173 6.54 6.18 -14.77
C ASP A 173 5.50 6.71 -13.77
N LEU A 174 5.15 7.99 -13.91
CA LEU A 174 3.92 8.54 -13.34
C LEU A 174 2.86 8.66 -14.44
N ILE A 175 1.61 8.39 -14.10
CA ILE A 175 0.45 8.62 -14.95
C ILE A 175 -0.31 9.79 -14.34
N VAL A 176 -0.37 10.90 -15.06
CA VAL A 176 -0.91 12.18 -14.64
C VAL A 176 -2.13 12.47 -15.51
N ASP A 177 -3.31 12.53 -14.90
CA ASP A 177 -4.60 12.71 -15.58
C ASP A 177 -4.80 11.73 -16.75
N GLY A 178 -4.34 10.49 -16.56
CA GLY A 178 -4.42 9.42 -17.56
C GLY A 178 -3.32 9.41 -18.62
N MET A 179 -2.38 10.36 -18.59
CA MET A 179 -1.26 10.44 -19.53
C MET A 179 0.09 10.14 -18.86
N SER A 180 1.01 9.51 -19.57
CA SER A 180 2.37 9.26 -19.07
C SER A 180 3.11 10.58 -18.86
N LEU A 181 3.75 10.76 -17.69
CA LEU A 181 4.55 11.95 -17.40
C LEU A 181 5.65 12.12 -18.44
N ASN A 182 6.36 11.04 -18.79
CA ASN A 182 7.39 11.06 -19.83
C ASN A 182 6.88 11.58 -21.19
N GLN A 183 5.59 11.37 -21.51
CA GLN A 183 4.97 11.93 -22.72
C GLN A 183 4.63 13.41 -22.56
N LEU A 184 4.16 13.82 -21.38
CA LEU A 184 3.78 15.21 -21.09
C LEU A 184 4.98 16.16 -21.04
N VAL A 185 6.15 15.63 -20.69
CA VAL A 185 7.38 16.43 -20.54
C VAL A 185 8.41 16.18 -21.64
N ALA A 186 8.03 15.44 -22.68
CA ALA A 186 8.84 15.29 -23.89
C ALA A 186 8.69 16.57 -24.74
N ASP A 187 9.80 17.26 -24.96
CA ASP A 187 9.91 18.42 -25.85
C ASP A 187 9.63 18.08 -27.33
#